data_AF-A0A3D5JRZ0-F1
#
_entry.id   AF-A0A3D5JRZ0-F1
#
_cell.length_a   1.000
_cell.length_b   1.000
_cell.length_c   1.000
_cell.angle_alpha   90.00
_cell.angle_beta   90.00
_cell.angle_gamma   90.00
#
_symmetry.space_group_name_H-M   'P 1'
#
loop_
_entity.id
_entity.type
_entity.pdbx_description
1 polymer ?
#
loop_
_entity_poly.entity_id
_entity_poly.type
_entity_poly.pdbx_seq_one_letter_code
_entity_poly.pdbx_strand_id
1 'polypeptide(L)'
;MNNAIPAWTTLVDVAALAAVLGHDGTRVIDARATASTAVRVVDARFSLADPQSGAAAYAQGHIPGALHADLNADLADLGRHGHGRHPLPDSAAFAATLGRWGIGED
;
A
#
# COMPACT_ATOMS: atom_id res chain seq x y z
N MET A 1 -21.05 10.46 18.07
CA MET A 1 -19.81 11.27 18.06
C MET A 1 -19.48 11.51 16.59
N ASN A 2 -19.34 12.76 16.15
CA ASN A 2 -19.08 13.09 14.75
C ASN A 2 -17.71 12.55 14.33
N ASN A 3 -17.69 11.47 13.56
CA ASN A 3 -16.46 10.88 13.03
C ASN A 3 -16.12 11.58 11.70
N ALA A 4 -15.63 12.82 11.78
CA ALA A 4 -15.08 13.49 10.61
C ALA A 4 -13.85 12.70 10.13
N ILE A 5 -13.75 12.45 8.81
CA ILE A 5 -12.55 11.85 8.23
C ILE A 5 -11.36 12.78 8.55
N PRO A 6 -10.28 12.27 9.18
CA PRO A 6 -9.13 13.11 9.48
C PRO A 6 -8.49 13.60 8.18
N ALA A 7 -8.01 14.84 8.16
CA ALA A 7 -7.11 15.28 7.11
C ALA A 7 -5.87 14.38 7.13
N TRP A 8 -5.60 13.67 6.03
CA TRP A 8 -4.45 12.78 5.95
C TRP A 8 -3.16 13.60 6.10
N THR A 9 -2.27 13.12 6.97
CA THR A 9 -0.91 13.65 7.10
C THR A 9 0.07 12.51 6.86
N THR A 10 1.37 12.82 6.78
CA THR A 10 2.42 11.82 6.60
C THR A 10 2.43 10.75 7.69
N LEU A 11 2.03 11.10 8.92
CA LEU A 11 1.91 10.16 10.03
C LEU A 11 0.44 10.04 10.45
N VAL A 12 0.00 8.80 10.66
CA VAL A 12 -1.39 8.50 11.05
C VAL A 12 -1.37 7.74 12.36
N ASP A 13 -2.14 8.20 13.33
CA ASP A 13 -2.33 7.50 14.60
C ASP A 13 -3.09 6.18 14.41
N VAL A 14 -2.77 5.17 15.22
CA VAL A 14 -3.36 3.83 15.12
C VAL A 14 -4.87 3.86 15.39
N ALA A 15 -5.34 4.64 16.37
CA ALA A 15 -6.76 4.72 16.68
C ALA A 15 -7.52 5.46 15.56
N ALA A 16 -6.91 6.49 14.97
CA ALA A 16 -7.48 7.19 13.81
C ALA A 16 -7.58 6.26 12.59
N LEU A 17 -6.52 5.51 12.28
CA LEU A 17 -6.55 4.52 11.19
C LEU A 17 -7.60 3.43 11.46
N ALA A 18 -7.63 2.86 12.66
CA ALA A 18 -8.61 1.85 13.04
C ALA A 18 -10.05 2.36 12.94
N ALA A 19 -10.30 3.62 13.33
CA ALA A 19 -11.62 4.24 13.18
C ALA A 19 -12.05 4.37 11.72
N VAL A 20 -11.12 4.61 10.79
CA VAL A 20 -11.42 4.65 9.35
C VAL A 20 -11.64 3.25 8.77
N LEU A 21 -10.80 2.28 9.15
CA LEU A 21 -10.90 0.89 8.68
C LEU A 21 -12.10 0.12 9.25
N GLY A 22 -12.59 0.51 10.43
CA GLY A 22 -13.73 -0.11 11.11
C GLY A 22 -15.11 0.28 10.56
N HIS A 23 -15.19 1.20 9.60
CA HIS A 23 -16.43 1.44 8.85
C HIS A 23 -16.54 0.38 7.75
N ASP A 24 -17.64 -0.38 7.71
CA ASP A 24 -17.95 -1.41 6.69
C ASP A 24 -17.88 -0.87 5.24
N GLY A 25 -16.67 -0.74 4.72
CA GLY A 25 -16.35 -0.08 3.46
C GLY A 25 -15.81 -1.01 2.38
N THR A 26 -15.78 -2.33 2.61
CA THR A 26 -15.47 -3.31 1.55
C THR A 26 -16.68 -3.46 0.62
N ARG A 27 -16.87 -2.48 -0.26
CA ARG A 27 -17.78 -2.60 -1.39
C ARG A 27 -17.01 -3.15 -2.58
N VAL A 28 -17.47 -4.28 -3.11
CA VAL A 28 -17.17 -4.70 -4.48
C VAL A 28 -17.74 -3.61 -5.39
N ILE A 29 -16.88 -2.85 -6.05
CA ILE A 29 -17.28 -1.86 -7.04
C ILE A 29 -17.03 -2.47 -8.43
N ASP A 30 -18.11 -2.66 -9.17
CA ASP A 30 -18.12 -3.05 -10.59
C ASP A 30 -17.34 -2.00 -11.41
N ALA A 31 -16.71 -2.42 -12.50
CA ALA A 31 -15.56 -1.81 -13.19
C ALA A 31 -15.79 -0.45 -13.88
N ARG A 32 -16.67 0.43 -13.37
CA ARG A 32 -17.01 1.73 -13.99
C ARG A 32 -17.02 2.94 -13.05
N ALA A 33 -16.63 2.83 -11.79
CA ALA A 33 -16.45 4.01 -10.92
C ALA A 33 -14.97 4.24 -10.62
N THR A 34 -14.40 5.27 -11.25
CA THR A 34 -12.97 5.63 -11.21
C THR A 34 -12.52 6.34 -9.94
N ALA A 35 -13.37 6.51 -8.93
CA ALA A 35 -12.99 7.18 -7.68
C ALA A 35 -13.42 6.33 -6.48
N SER A 36 -12.47 5.59 -5.94
CA SER A 36 -12.60 4.94 -4.64
C SER A 36 -11.89 5.84 -3.63
N THR A 37 -12.63 6.71 -2.94
CA THR A 37 -12.13 7.48 -1.77
C THR A 37 -11.77 6.59 -0.57
N ALA A 38 -11.65 5.28 -0.78
CA ALA A 38 -11.38 4.29 0.23
C ALA A 38 -9.87 4.16 0.41
N VAL A 39 -9.44 4.30 1.66
CA VAL A 39 -8.06 4.09 2.08
C VAL A 39 -7.55 2.73 1.61
N ARG A 40 -6.32 2.71 1.12
CA ARG A 40 -5.56 1.49 0.85
C ARG A 40 -4.44 1.39 1.88
N VAL A 41 -4.31 0.21 2.48
CA VAL A 41 -3.22 -0.10 3.40
C VAL A 41 -2.23 -0.99 2.67
N VAL A 42 -0.95 -0.63 2.69
CA VAL A 42 0.11 -1.42 2.08
C VAL A 42 1.11 -1.79 3.16
N ASP A 43 1.34 -3.09 3.32
CA ASP A 43 2.37 -3.65 4.16
C ASP A 43 3.68 -3.72 3.37
N ALA A 44 4.59 -2.79 3.67
CA ALA A 44 5.89 -2.69 3.03
C ALA A 44 7.04 -3.20 3.93
N ARG A 45 6.75 -4.15 4.84
CA ARG A 45 7.79 -4.75 5.69
C ARG A 45 8.86 -5.42 4.85
N PHE A 46 10.13 -5.14 5.14
CA PHE A 46 11.28 -5.72 4.45
C PHE A 46 12.47 -5.89 5.40
N SER A 47 13.30 -6.91 5.18
CA SER A 47 14.57 -7.10 5.89
C SER A 47 15.73 -7.20 4.90
N LEU A 48 16.78 -6.41 5.14
CA LEU A 48 18.02 -6.52 4.38
C LEU A 48 18.74 -7.85 4.58
N ALA A 49 18.51 -8.51 5.72
CA ALA A 49 19.11 -9.82 6.03
C ALA A 49 18.33 -10.98 5.41
N ASP A 50 17.02 -10.81 5.20
CA ASP A 50 16.13 -11.83 4.63
C ASP A 50 15.01 -11.15 3.82
N PRO A 51 15.16 -11.03 2.49
CA PRO A 51 14.15 -10.44 1.63
C PRO A 51 12.78 -11.12 1.68
N GLN A 52 12.70 -12.39 2.11
CA GLN A 52 11.43 -13.13 2.20
C GLN A 52 10.69 -12.91 3.52
N SER A 53 11.34 -12.28 4.51
CA SER A 53 10.76 -12.11 5.85
C SER A 53 9.50 -11.24 5.82
N GLY A 54 9.42 -10.27 4.91
CA GLY A 54 8.24 -9.41 4.73
C GLY A 54 7.01 -10.22 4.36
N ALA A 55 7.12 -10.99 3.27
CA ALA A 55 6.04 -11.85 2.78
C ALA A 55 5.63 -12.91 3.82
N ALA A 56 6.61 -13.52 4.51
CA ALA A 56 6.33 -14.48 5.57
C ALA A 56 5.58 -13.84 6.75
N ALA A 57 6.01 -12.65 7.18
CA ALA A 57 5.36 -11.93 8.29
C ALA A 57 3.97 -11.42 7.90
N TYR A 58 3.76 -11.02 6.64
CA TYR A 58 2.45 -10.70 6.08
C TYR A 58 1.53 -11.93 6.13
N ALA A 59 1.99 -13.08 5.65
CA ALA A 59 1.20 -14.32 5.69
C ALA A 59 0.84 -14.77 7.11
N GLN A 60 1.71 -14.49 8.10
CA GLN A 60 1.44 -14.77 9.52
C GLN A 60 0.40 -13.82 10.14
N GLY A 61 0.35 -12.58 9.67
CA GLY A 61 -0.62 -11.60 10.14
C GLY A 61 -0.35 -10.20 9.58
N HIS A 62 -1.43 -9.54 9.18
CA HIS A 62 -1.44 -8.18 8.64
C HIS A 62 -2.77 -7.50 8.94
N ILE A 63 -2.83 -6.18 8.71
CA ILE A 63 -4.07 -5.41 8.84
C ILE A 63 -5.09 -5.94 7.80
N PRO A 64 -6.33 -6.25 8.18
CA PRO A 64 -7.34 -6.74 7.25
C PRO A 64 -7.50 -5.85 6.01
N GLY A 65 -7.49 -6.46 4.84
CA GLY A 65 -7.61 -5.74 3.55
C GLY A 65 -6.34 -5.03 3.08
N ALA A 66 -5.23 -5.11 3.82
CA ALA A 66 -3.95 -4.62 3.34
C ALA A 66 -3.45 -5.45 2.16
N LEU A 67 -2.56 -4.87 1.35
CA LEU A 67 -1.78 -5.55 0.31
C LEU A 67 -0.32 -5.62 0.75
N HIS A 68 0.39 -6.68 0.41
CA HIS A 68 1.85 -6.75 0.61
C HIS A 68 2.58 -6.12 -0.57
N ALA A 69 3.57 -5.27 -0.30
CA ALA A 69 4.48 -4.71 -1.29
C ALA A 69 5.89 -5.25 -1.07
N ASP A 70 6.43 -5.95 -2.06
CA ASP A 70 7.81 -6.44 -2.04
C ASP A 70 8.77 -5.34 -2.49
N LEU A 71 9.78 -5.01 -1.67
CA LEU A 71 10.75 -3.96 -1.99
C LEU A 71 11.47 -4.23 -3.31
N ASN A 72 11.85 -5.48 -3.57
CA ASN A 72 12.66 -5.86 -4.72
C ASN A 72 11.84 -6.03 -5.99
N ALA A 73 10.62 -6.58 -5.87
CA ALA A 73 9.78 -6.89 -7.02
C ALA A 73 8.83 -5.76 -7.41
N ASP A 74 8.35 -4.96 -6.46
CA ASP A 74 7.30 -3.97 -6.69
C ASP A 74 7.81 -2.52 -6.59
N LEU A 75 8.66 -2.24 -5.60
CA LEU A 75 9.05 -0.88 -5.24
C LEU A 75 10.44 -0.47 -5.76
N ALA A 76 11.16 -1.40 -6.39
CA ALA A 76 12.49 -1.17 -6.94
C ALA A 76 12.66 -1.78 -8.33
N ASP A 77 13.55 -1.19 -9.12
CA ASP A 77 14.08 -1.76 -10.35
C ASP A 77 15.57 -2.11 -10.15
N LEU A 78 15.82 -3.36 -9.79
CA LEU A 78 17.17 -3.88 -9.55
C LEU A 78 17.98 -4.06 -10.85
N GLY A 79 17.36 -3.88 -12.03
CA GLY A 79 18.06 -3.83 -13.31
C GLY A 79 18.79 -2.51 -13.55
N ARG A 80 18.49 -1.46 -12.77
CA ARG A 80 19.15 -0.16 -12.91
C ARG A 80 20.46 -0.11 -12.13
N HIS A 81 21.53 0.33 -12.79
CA HIS A 81 22.84 0.47 -12.18
C HIS A 81 23.16 1.94 -11.85
N GLY A 82 23.95 2.18 -10.82
CA GLY A 82 24.42 3.54 -10.44
C GLY A 82 23.44 4.38 -9.60
N HIS A 83 22.29 3.83 -9.22
CA HIS A 83 21.21 4.54 -8.50
C HIS A 83 20.98 4.04 -7.06
N GLY A 84 21.98 3.39 -6.46
CA GLY A 84 21.87 2.77 -5.13
C GLY A 84 21.49 1.29 -5.19
N ARG A 85 21.13 0.70 -4.04
CA ARG A 85 20.85 -0.74 -3.89
C ARG A 85 19.42 -1.16 -4.24
N HIS A 86 18.46 -0.23 -4.19
CA HIS A 86 17.06 -0.43 -4.61
C HIS A 86 16.61 0.81 -5.40
N PRO A 87 17.04 0.94 -6.67
CA PRO A 87 16.66 2.06 -7.51
C PRO A 87 15.14 2.14 -7.67
N LEU A 88 14.59 3.36 -7.72
CA LEU A 88 13.17 3.53 -8.03
C LEU A 88 12.86 2.98 -9.44
N PRO A 89 11.71 2.34 -9.68
CA PRO A 89 11.22 2.08 -11.03
C PRO A 89 11.04 3.38 -11.82
N ASP A 90 10.88 3.29 -13.13
CA ASP A 90 10.35 4.44 -13.87
C ASP A 90 8.92 4.77 -13.42
N SER A 91 8.49 6.01 -13.65
CA SER A 91 7.20 6.49 -13.18
C SER A 91 6.00 5.72 -13.74
N ALA A 92 6.10 5.21 -14.97
CA ALA A 92 5.02 4.46 -15.61
C ALA A 92 4.89 3.05 -15.03
N ALA A 93 6.01 2.37 -14.79
CA ALA A 93 6.06 1.08 -14.12
C ALA A 93 5.54 1.19 -12.69
N PHE A 94 5.97 2.22 -11.94
CA PHE A 94 5.50 2.46 -10.58
C PHE A 94 3.98 2.75 -10.54
N ALA A 95 3.49 3.64 -11.41
CA ALA A 95 2.06 3.93 -11.51
C ALA A 95 1.24 2.68 -11.89
N ALA A 96 1.75 1.83 -12.79
CA ALA A 96 1.08 0.58 -13.14
C ALA A 96 1.00 -0.39 -11.95
N THR A 97 2.04 -0.46 -11.12
CA THR A 97 2.02 -1.24 -9.87
C THR A 97 0.98 -0.71 -8.89
N LEU A 98 0.94 0.61 -8.64
CA LEU A 98 -0.07 1.23 -7.80
C LEU A 98 -1.49 0.99 -8.33
N GLY A 99 -1.70 1.09 -9.65
CA GLY A 99 -3.00 0.82 -10.27
C GLY A 99 -3.49 -0.62 -10.05
N ARG A 100 -2.59 -1.62 -10.10
CA ARG A 100 -2.94 -3.01 -9.75
C ARG A 100 -3.35 -3.18 -8.29
N TRP A 101 -2.86 -2.31 -7.40
CA TRP A 101 -3.25 -2.25 -5.99
C TRP A 101 -4.52 -1.42 -5.74
N GLY A 102 -5.13 -0.90 -6.82
CA GLY A 102 -6.30 -0.03 -6.72
C GLY A 102 -5.99 1.32 -6.07
N ILE A 103 -4.75 1.80 -6.22
CA ILE A 103 -4.31 3.15 -5.85
C ILE A 103 -4.25 3.98 -7.13
N GLY A 104 -4.98 5.09 -7.13
CA GLY A 104 -5.07 6.03 -8.25
C GLY A 104 -5.36 7.44 -7.74
N GLU A 105 -5.66 8.34 -8.67
CA GLU A 105 -6.15 9.67 -8.32
C GLU A 105 -7.55 9.57 -7.68
N ASP A 106 -7.82 10.47 -6.73
CA ASP A 106 -9.14 10.62 -6.08
C ASP A 106 -10.14 11.39 -6.96
#